data_AF-A0A537HAC2-F1
#
_entry.id   AF-A0A537HAC2-F1
#
_cell.length_a   1.000
_cell.length_b   1.000
_cell.length_c   1.000
_cell.angle_alpha   90.00
_cell.angle_beta   90.00
_cell.angle_gamma   90.00
#
_symmetry.space_group_name_H-M   'P 1'
#
loop_
_entity.id
_entity.type
_entity.pdbx_description
1 polymer ?
#
loop_
_entity_poly.entity_id
_entity_poly.type
_entity_poly.pdbx_seq_one_letter_code
_entity_poly.pdbx_strand_id
1 'polypeptide(L)'
;MSRCHWTYTPLRALHEETIFSRSRKDYIALLKKVFPGTKVYEDASEFGILSRRVAELFQELGLDKHALEKRVPSWVFDLPESQQLALLEGYCDADGYRRPGKPGFRRSGWMVFESPNQGLLEDFRTLAITIGLGVTNLNSRTRAITTPSGREYSTTFWSFECTRWSRSSKYGARIIRGNGPQAVGGGLTNEFLGFDRVTRIVPVGRTQVYDVEVEGNQNFVADGLVVHNTSDAPLTVFQSLPLDGVIVVSSPQDLASMIVSKAVNMAKKMDVPMLGLVENMSYLQCPSCGERVNLFGEPKGEKLATSLGLPFLGAIPLDPVIAQLSDQGRIEDYSNPIIENIANELRTRAARQIEQLTQGLPIAWSVEPSQ
;
A
#
# COMPACT_ATOMS: atom_id res chain seq x y z
N MET A 1 -6.25 38.35 41.60
CA MET A 1 -7.43 38.27 40.72
C MET A 1 -7.22 39.23 39.55
N SER A 2 -6.46 38.79 38.55
CA SER A 2 -6.05 39.58 37.38
C SER A 2 -6.97 39.26 36.20
N ARG A 3 -7.47 40.32 35.56
CA ARG A 3 -8.43 40.30 34.44
C ARG A 3 -7.75 39.75 33.17
N CYS A 4 -8.22 38.62 32.65
CA CYS A 4 -7.94 38.21 31.27
C CYS A 4 -8.94 38.87 30.32
N HIS A 5 -8.46 39.84 29.55
CA HIS A 5 -9.17 40.40 28.40
C HIS A 5 -9.13 39.39 27.25
N TRP A 6 -10.26 38.74 26.98
CA TRP A 6 -10.47 38.01 25.74
C TRP A 6 -10.85 39.01 24.65
N THR A 7 -9.87 39.51 23.89
CA THR A 7 -10.15 40.22 22.64
C THR A 7 -10.52 39.20 21.58
N TYR A 8 -11.79 39.25 21.17
CA TYR A 8 -12.33 38.61 19.97
C TYR A 8 -11.36 38.83 18.79
N THR A 9 -10.77 37.75 18.30
CA THR A 9 -10.05 37.77 17.02
C THR A 9 -11.05 37.24 15.98
N PRO A 10 -11.69 38.09 15.16
CA PRO A 10 -12.43 37.59 14.01
C PRO A 10 -11.45 36.81 13.12
N LEU A 11 -11.88 35.67 12.57
CA LEU A 11 -11.15 34.92 11.54
C LEU A 11 -10.80 35.88 10.40
N ARG A 12 -9.61 36.49 10.47
CA ARG A 12 -9.04 37.34 9.44
C ARG A 12 -8.13 36.48 8.59
N ALA A 13 -8.61 36.11 7.41
CA ALA A 13 -7.72 35.66 6.35
C ALA A 13 -7.11 36.92 5.73
N LEU A 14 -5.84 37.19 6.04
CA LEU A 14 -5.06 38.17 5.29
C LEU A 14 -4.74 37.54 3.94
N HIS A 15 -5.26 38.12 2.86
CA HIS A 15 -4.82 37.83 1.50
C HIS A 15 -4.52 39.16 0.80
N GLU A 16 -3.23 39.41 0.58
CA GLU A 16 -2.74 40.41 -0.37
C GLU A 16 -2.90 39.84 -1.79
N GLU A 17 -3.72 40.52 -2.62
CA GLU A 17 -3.70 40.56 -4.10
C GLU A 17 -3.58 39.20 -4.87
N THR A 18 -4.50 38.71 -5.71
CA THR A 18 -5.55 39.29 -6.55
C THR A 18 -6.49 38.15 -7.01
N ILE A 19 -7.65 37.99 -6.36
CA ILE A 19 -8.74 37.15 -6.90
C ILE A 19 -9.51 38.04 -7.90
N PHE A 20 -9.00 38.19 -9.11
CA PHE A 20 -9.68 38.94 -10.16
C PHE A 20 -11.01 38.25 -10.56
N SER A 21 -12.08 38.75 -9.95
CA SER A 21 -13.38 39.11 -10.54
C SER A 21 -14.35 38.07 -11.09
N ARG A 22 -14.01 36.77 -11.24
CA ARG A 22 -14.98 35.82 -11.85
C ARG A 22 -15.98 35.18 -10.88
N SER A 23 -15.56 34.75 -9.69
CA SER A 23 -16.43 33.92 -8.81
C SER A 23 -16.90 34.60 -7.51
N ARG A 24 -16.43 35.82 -7.18
CA ARG A 24 -16.82 36.52 -5.93
C ARG A 24 -18.34 36.67 -5.80
N LYS A 25 -18.99 37.13 -6.89
CA LYS A 25 -20.45 37.28 -6.96
C LYS A 25 -21.15 35.94 -6.76
N ASP A 26 -20.59 34.86 -7.31
CA ASP A 26 -21.14 33.52 -7.21
C ASP A 26 -21.03 32.97 -5.79
N TYR A 27 -19.91 33.18 -5.10
CA TYR A 27 -19.76 32.81 -3.69
C TYR A 27 -20.69 33.60 -2.78
N ILE A 28 -20.85 34.90 -3.01
CA ILE A 28 -21.80 35.72 -2.24
C ILE A 28 -23.25 35.24 -2.50
N ALA A 29 -23.60 34.91 -3.74
CA ALA A 29 -24.90 34.35 -4.08
C ALA A 29 -25.10 32.97 -3.41
N LEU A 30 -24.07 32.13 -3.39
CA LEU A 30 -24.08 30.84 -2.72
C LEU A 30 -24.28 30.99 -1.20
N LEU A 31 -23.56 31.91 -0.56
CA LEU A 31 -23.71 32.21 0.87
C LEU A 31 -25.14 32.64 1.21
N LYS A 32 -25.74 33.52 0.38
CA LYS A 32 -27.15 33.94 0.54
C LYS A 32 -28.14 32.80 0.35
N LYS A 33 -27.84 31.87 -0.57
CA LYS A 33 -28.68 30.70 -0.85
C LYS A 33 -28.60 29.66 0.27
N VAL A 34 -27.41 29.38 0.79
CA VAL A 34 -27.16 28.35 1.81
C VAL A 34 -27.57 28.83 3.20
N PHE A 35 -27.33 30.11 3.50
CA PHE A 35 -27.65 30.71 4.81
C PHE A 35 -28.69 31.84 4.66
N PRO A 36 -29.93 31.52 4.26
CA PRO A 36 -30.96 32.53 4.04
C PRO A 36 -31.25 33.32 5.32
N GLY A 37 -31.46 34.63 5.18
CA GLY A 37 -31.72 35.53 6.30
C GLY A 37 -30.46 36.05 7.02
N THR A 38 -29.26 35.62 6.61
CA THR A 38 -28.02 36.11 7.22
C THR A 38 -27.46 37.33 6.48
N LYS A 39 -26.98 38.33 7.25
CA LYS A 39 -26.33 39.51 6.67
C LYS A 39 -24.93 39.13 6.17
N VAL A 40 -24.72 39.29 4.87
CA VAL A 40 -23.40 39.19 4.24
C VAL A 40 -22.77 40.57 4.24
N TYR A 41 -21.54 40.69 4.75
CA TYR A 41 -20.72 41.88 4.57
C TYR A 41 -19.79 41.68 3.38
N GLU A 42 -19.45 42.77 2.70
CA GLU A 42 -18.62 42.79 1.52
C GLU A 42 -17.85 44.11 1.50
N ASP A 43 -16.52 44.06 1.33
CA ASP A 43 -15.68 45.23 1.06
C ASP A 43 -14.81 45.03 -0.20
N ALA A 44 -13.75 45.83 -0.37
CA ALA A 44 -12.87 45.75 -1.53
C ALA A 44 -12.03 44.45 -1.59
N SER A 45 -11.75 43.82 -0.45
CA SER A 45 -10.82 42.69 -0.30
C SER A 45 -11.49 41.42 0.25
N GLU A 46 -12.52 41.54 1.07
CA GLU A 46 -13.11 40.44 1.83
C GLU A 46 -14.64 40.43 1.76
N PHE A 47 -15.22 39.25 1.99
CA PHE A 47 -16.65 39.09 2.16
C PHE A 47 -16.90 37.98 3.17
N GLY A 48 -18.04 38.02 3.86
CA GLY A 48 -18.34 36.98 4.83
C GLY A 48 -19.68 37.15 5.52
N ILE A 49 -19.90 36.29 6.51
CA ILE A 49 -21.11 36.25 7.31
C ILE A 49 -20.75 36.48 8.78
N LEU A 50 -21.50 37.35 9.45
CA LEU A 50 -21.42 37.51 10.90
C LEU A 50 -22.60 36.79 11.55
N SER A 51 -22.42 35.51 11.88
CA SER A 51 -23.44 34.69 12.53
C SER A 51 -22.82 33.68 13.48
N ARG A 52 -23.22 33.76 14.75
CA ARG A 52 -22.79 32.81 15.78
C ARG A 52 -23.20 31.37 15.44
N ARG A 53 -24.43 31.17 14.95
CA ARG A 53 -24.93 29.85 14.56
C ARG A 53 -24.14 29.22 13.41
N VAL A 54 -23.70 30.04 12.45
CA VAL A 54 -22.86 29.55 11.34
C VAL A 54 -21.47 29.18 11.85
N ALA A 55 -20.89 29.96 12.78
CA ALA A 55 -19.62 29.61 13.39
C ALA A 55 -19.70 28.30 14.21
N GLU A 56 -20.76 28.12 15.01
CA GLU A 56 -21.03 26.88 15.76
C GLU A 56 -21.15 25.67 14.81
N LEU A 57 -21.87 25.82 13.68
CA LEU A 57 -21.94 24.79 12.64
C LEU A 57 -20.56 24.42 12.08
N PHE A 58 -19.72 25.39 11.76
CA PHE A 58 -18.38 25.11 11.23
C PHE A 58 -17.49 24.40 12.25
N GLN A 59 -17.67 24.68 13.53
CA GLN A 59 -16.99 23.97 14.61
C GLN A 59 -17.47 22.52 14.72
N GLU A 60 -18.78 22.28 14.65
CA GLU A 60 -19.36 20.92 14.63
C GLU A 60 -18.87 20.11 13.41
N LEU A 61 -18.71 20.77 12.27
CA LEU A 61 -18.16 20.18 11.04
C LEU A 61 -16.63 19.99 11.08
N GLY A 62 -15.94 20.51 12.10
CA GLY A 62 -14.47 20.43 12.23
C GLY A 62 -13.70 21.35 11.28
N LEU A 63 -14.30 22.45 10.81
CA LEU A 63 -13.75 23.40 9.84
C LEU A 63 -13.27 24.72 10.49
N ASP A 64 -13.16 24.77 11.82
CA ASP A 64 -12.88 25.97 12.63
C ASP A 64 -11.39 26.18 12.96
N LYS A 65 -10.52 25.22 12.61
CA LYS A 65 -9.10 25.22 12.99
C LYS A 65 -8.29 26.39 12.39
N HIS A 66 -7.16 26.70 13.04
CA HIS A 66 -6.21 27.70 12.57
C HIS A 66 -5.49 27.26 11.29
N ALA A 67 -4.96 28.22 10.51
CA ALA A 67 -4.44 27.97 9.16
C ALA A 67 -3.48 26.77 9.03
N LEU A 68 -2.55 26.58 9.98
CA LEU A 68 -1.58 25.48 9.98
C LEU A 68 -2.11 24.17 10.60
N GLU A 69 -3.26 24.22 11.25
CA GLU A 69 -3.89 23.07 11.92
C GLU A 69 -5.12 22.56 11.15
N LYS A 70 -5.59 23.31 10.15
CA LYS A 70 -6.69 22.88 9.27
C LYS A 70 -6.35 21.55 8.61
N ARG A 71 -7.33 20.66 8.58
CA ARG A 71 -7.31 19.35 7.92
C ARG A 71 -8.63 19.17 7.18
N VAL A 72 -8.68 18.27 6.20
CA VAL A 72 -9.96 17.85 5.61
C VAL A 72 -10.61 16.89 6.61
N PRO A 73 -11.81 17.18 7.15
CA PRO A 73 -12.48 16.28 8.07
C PRO A 73 -12.77 14.92 7.45
N SER A 74 -12.72 13.85 8.25
CA SER A 74 -12.89 12.47 7.75
C SER A 74 -14.23 12.24 7.03
N TRP A 75 -15.32 12.88 7.50
CA TRP A 75 -16.65 12.76 6.89
C TRP A 75 -16.70 13.26 5.44
N VAL A 76 -15.73 14.07 5.01
CA VAL A 76 -15.64 14.54 3.61
C VAL A 76 -15.35 13.38 2.66
N PHE A 77 -14.56 12.40 3.09
CA PHE A 77 -14.19 11.25 2.27
C PHE A 77 -15.35 10.28 2.03
N ASP A 78 -16.42 10.39 2.84
CA ASP A 78 -17.65 9.61 2.70
C ASP A 78 -18.71 10.31 1.81
N LEU A 79 -18.46 11.57 1.41
CA LEU A 79 -19.40 12.31 0.56
C LEU A 79 -19.44 11.74 -0.86
N PRO A 80 -20.53 11.96 -1.63
CA PRO A 80 -20.56 11.67 -3.06
C PRO A 80 -19.40 12.35 -3.81
N GLU A 81 -18.88 11.70 -4.86
CA GLU A 81 -17.75 12.22 -5.67
C GLU A 81 -17.96 13.66 -6.14
N SER A 82 -19.18 14.02 -6.52
CA SER A 82 -19.52 15.38 -6.97
C SER A 82 -19.33 16.44 -5.88
N GLN A 83 -19.55 16.08 -4.61
CA GLN A 83 -19.35 16.98 -3.47
C GLN A 83 -17.89 17.05 -3.06
N GLN A 84 -17.16 15.93 -3.11
CA GLN A 84 -15.70 15.91 -2.91
C GLN A 84 -14.99 16.77 -3.96
N LEU A 85 -15.42 16.65 -5.23
CA LEU A 85 -14.93 17.49 -6.32
C LEU A 85 -15.27 18.96 -6.10
N ALA A 86 -16.49 19.29 -5.68
CA ALA A 86 -16.88 20.66 -5.39
C ALA A 86 -16.01 21.29 -4.28
N LEU A 87 -15.61 20.52 -3.27
CA LEU A 87 -14.69 20.99 -2.23
C LEU A 87 -13.29 21.26 -2.80
N LEU A 88 -12.75 20.34 -3.60
CA LEU A 88 -11.46 20.52 -4.28
C LEU A 88 -11.45 21.77 -5.18
N GLU A 89 -12.51 21.97 -5.95
CA GLU A 89 -12.68 23.13 -6.81
C GLU A 89 -12.80 24.41 -5.99
N GLY A 90 -13.60 24.40 -4.92
CA GLY A 90 -13.76 25.56 -4.04
C GLY A 90 -12.45 25.96 -3.36
N TYR A 91 -11.65 24.99 -2.91
CA TYR A 91 -10.34 25.28 -2.34
C TYR A 91 -9.34 25.77 -3.40
N CYS A 92 -9.30 25.15 -4.59
CA CYS A 92 -8.43 25.58 -5.68
C CYS A 92 -8.76 27.01 -6.15
N ASP A 93 -10.03 27.41 -6.13
CA ASP A 93 -10.44 28.75 -6.51
C ASP A 93 -10.09 29.80 -5.43
N ALA A 94 -9.91 29.39 -4.17
CA ALA A 94 -9.56 30.25 -3.04
C ALA A 94 -8.03 30.41 -2.87
N ASP A 95 -7.31 29.30 -2.74
CA ASP A 95 -5.88 29.25 -2.38
C ASP A 95 -5.00 28.62 -3.49
N GLY A 96 -5.58 28.32 -4.64
CA GLY A 96 -4.91 27.71 -5.78
C GLY A 96 -5.06 28.52 -7.07
N TYR A 97 -4.74 27.87 -8.18
CA TYR A 97 -5.03 28.44 -9.50
C TYR A 97 -5.18 27.35 -10.56
N ARG A 98 -5.99 27.63 -11.57
CA ARG A 98 -6.23 26.72 -12.69
C ARG A 98 -5.34 27.10 -13.87
N ARG A 99 -4.61 26.14 -14.42
CA ARG A 99 -3.88 26.31 -15.68
C ARG A 99 -4.72 25.79 -16.85
N PRO A 100 -5.10 26.66 -17.80
CA PRO A 100 -5.82 26.20 -18.98
C PRO A 100 -4.92 25.30 -19.83
N GLY A 101 -5.50 24.23 -20.38
CA GLY A 101 -4.83 23.44 -21.41
C GLY A 101 -4.50 24.30 -22.63
N LYS A 102 -3.36 24.06 -23.29
CA LYS A 102 -3.01 24.80 -24.51
C LYS A 102 -3.97 24.41 -25.66
N PRO A 103 -4.58 25.38 -26.37
CA PRO A 103 -5.37 25.10 -27.57
C PRO A 103 -4.55 24.29 -28.57
N GLY A 104 -5.14 23.23 -29.15
CA GLY A 104 -4.47 22.33 -30.10
C GLY A 104 -3.63 21.20 -29.46
N PHE A 105 -3.42 21.20 -28.15
CA PHE A 105 -2.81 20.08 -27.42
C PHE A 105 -3.87 19.27 -26.69
N ARG A 106 -3.72 17.94 -26.66
CA ARG A 106 -4.61 17.01 -25.94
C ARG A 106 -4.50 17.07 -24.40
N ARG A 107 -3.80 18.05 -23.82
CA ARG A 107 -3.67 18.15 -22.36
C ARG A 107 -4.88 18.89 -21.80
N SER A 108 -5.66 18.20 -20.98
CA SER A 108 -6.67 18.78 -20.10
C SER A 108 -6.03 19.89 -19.25
N GLY A 109 -6.81 20.92 -18.91
CA GLY A 109 -6.40 21.87 -17.88
C GLY A 109 -6.13 21.15 -16.56
N TRP A 110 -5.35 21.78 -15.68
CA TRP A 110 -5.03 21.21 -14.38
C TRP A 110 -5.14 22.26 -13.27
N MET A 111 -5.42 21.79 -12.07
CA MET A 111 -5.52 22.56 -10.84
C MET A 111 -4.17 22.54 -10.14
N VAL A 112 -3.76 23.66 -9.57
CA VAL A 112 -2.56 23.77 -8.74
C VAL A 112 -2.99 24.21 -7.36
N PHE A 113 -2.63 23.42 -6.37
CA PHE A 113 -2.91 23.69 -4.96
C PHE A 113 -1.63 24.18 -4.28
N GLU A 114 -1.73 25.23 -3.49
CA GLU A 114 -0.60 25.77 -2.73
C GLU A 114 -1.05 26.12 -1.30
N SER A 115 -0.20 25.80 -0.31
CA SER A 115 -0.47 26.13 1.10
C SER A 115 0.79 26.01 1.94
N PRO A 116 0.97 26.84 2.99
CA PRO A 116 1.98 26.60 4.02
C PRO A 116 1.63 25.41 4.92
N ASN A 117 0.38 24.93 4.89
CA ASN A 117 -0.07 23.77 5.66
C ASN A 117 0.12 22.49 4.84
N GLN A 118 1.18 21.73 5.19
CA GLN A 118 1.49 20.46 4.55
C GLN A 118 0.36 19.42 4.72
N GLY A 119 -0.12 19.23 5.95
CA GLY A 119 -1.12 18.20 6.25
C GLY A 119 -2.45 18.43 5.54
N LEU A 120 -2.85 19.69 5.37
CA LEU A 120 -4.04 20.03 4.58
C LEU A 120 -3.88 19.67 3.10
N LEU A 121 -2.69 19.92 2.52
CA LEU A 121 -2.43 19.55 1.13
C LEU A 121 -2.28 18.04 0.93
N GLU A 122 -1.74 17.32 1.91
CA GLU A 122 -1.75 15.85 1.91
C GLU A 122 -3.17 15.30 1.91
N ASP A 123 -4.08 15.89 2.69
CA ASP A 123 -5.48 15.49 2.71
C ASP A 123 -6.18 15.77 1.38
N PHE A 124 -6.00 16.98 0.82
CA PHE A 124 -6.59 17.32 -0.49
C PHE A 124 -6.03 16.45 -1.61
N ARG A 125 -4.74 16.10 -1.55
CA ARG A 125 -4.13 15.17 -2.50
C ARG A 125 -4.74 13.78 -2.36
N THR A 126 -4.95 13.31 -1.14
CA THR A 126 -5.63 12.03 -0.85
C THR A 126 -7.06 12.04 -1.37
N LEU A 127 -7.81 13.11 -1.12
CA LEU A 127 -9.19 13.29 -1.60
C LEU A 127 -9.25 13.24 -3.13
N ALA A 128 -8.31 13.90 -3.81
CA ALA A 128 -8.19 13.87 -5.25
C ALA A 128 -7.91 12.45 -5.80
N ILE A 129 -7.05 11.68 -5.12
CA ILE A 129 -6.80 10.27 -5.46
C ILE A 129 -8.08 9.44 -5.31
N THR A 130 -8.84 9.64 -4.22
CA THR A 130 -10.08 8.90 -3.94
C THR A 130 -11.12 9.05 -5.06
N ILE A 131 -11.29 10.25 -5.61
CA ILE A 131 -12.19 10.49 -6.75
C ILE A 131 -11.53 10.29 -8.12
N GLY A 132 -10.36 9.63 -8.13
CA GLY A 132 -9.71 9.18 -9.35
C GLY A 132 -8.98 10.25 -10.18
N LEU A 133 -8.63 11.39 -9.59
CA LEU A 133 -7.80 12.39 -10.24
C LEU A 133 -6.32 12.02 -10.19
N GLY A 134 -5.57 12.41 -11.23
CA GLY A 134 -4.12 12.25 -11.26
C GLY A 134 -3.47 13.38 -10.48
N VAL A 135 -2.56 13.04 -9.56
CA VAL A 135 -1.88 14.01 -8.70
C VAL A 135 -0.37 13.89 -8.81
N THR A 136 0.36 15.00 -8.65
CA THR A 136 1.83 14.97 -8.51
C THR A 136 2.22 14.72 -7.06
N ASN A 137 3.51 14.44 -6.83
CA ASN A 137 4.07 14.49 -5.48
C ASN A 137 3.97 15.91 -4.88
N LEU A 138 3.93 15.99 -3.55
CA LEU A 138 4.07 17.25 -2.85
C LEU A 138 5.49 17.80 -3.08
N ASN A 139 5.56 19.04 -3.57
CA ASN A 139 6.80 19.80 -3.68
C ASN A 139 6.78 20.93 -2.66
N SER A 140 7.93 21.22 -2.05
CA SER A 140 8.09 22.38 -1.16
C SER A 140 8.95 23.46 -1.81
N ARG A 141 8.62 24.71 -1.50
CA ARG A 141 9.39 25.90 -1.84
C ARG A 141 9.48 26.80 -0.62
N THR A 142 10.69 27.15 -0.19
CA THR A 142 10.89 28.12 0.88
C THR A 142 11.14 29.49 0.28
N ARG A 143 10.33 30.47 0.68
CA ARG A 143 10.55 31.88 0.33
C ARG A 143 10.98 32.64 1.58
N ALA A 144 12.11 33.31 1.49
CA ALA A 144 12.52 34.31 2.47
C ALA A 144 11.93 35.67 2.05
N ILE A 145 11.23 36.31 2.97
CA ILE A 145 10.65 37.65 2.82
C ILE A 145 11.37 38.54 3.82
N THR A 146 12.07 39.56 3.31
CA THR A 146 12.63 40.61 4.14
C THR A 146 11.60 41.73 4.24
N THR A 147 11.13 42.05 5.44
CA THR A 147 10.21 43.17 5.64
C THR A 147 10.91 44.50 5.35
N PRO A 148 10.15 45.58 5.07
CA PRO A 148 10.71 46.93 4.98
C PRO A 148 11.47 47.39 6.23
N SER A 149 11.24 46.73 7.37
CA SER A 149 11.96 46.93 8.65
C SER A 149 13.23 46.10 8.79
N GLY A 150 13.64 45.34 7.77
CA GLY A 150 14.85 44.52 7.77
C GLY A 150 14.75 43.19 8.51
N ARG A 151 13.54 42.75 8.92
CA ARG A 151 13.33 41.43 9.53
C ARG A 151 13.11 40.39 8.45
N GLU A 152 13.85 39.29 8.53
CA GLU A 152 13.70 38.15 7.62
C GLU A 152 12.69 37.15 8.18
N TYR A 153 11.70 36.79 7.36
CA TYR A 153 10.74 35.74 7.62
C TYR A 153 10.86 34.69 6.53
N SER A 154 11.10 33.43 6.89
CA SER A 154 11.08 32.32 5.94
C SER A 154 9.79 31.52 6.08
N THR A 155 9.04 31.35 4.99
CA THR A 155 7.87 30.48 4.97
C THR A 155 8.04 29.42 3.89
N THR A 156 7.84 28.16 4.28
CA THR A 156 7.81 27.03 3.36
C THR A 156 6.39 26.83 2.89
N PHE A 157 6.20 26.88 1.58
CA PHE A 157 4.95 26.56 0.92
C PHE A 157 5.06 25.18 0.27
N TRP A 158 4.00 24.42 0.40
CA TRP A 158 3.83 23.12 -0.25
C TRP A 158 2.89 23.29 -1.43
N SER A 159 3.07 22.45 -2.45
CA SER A 159 2.21 22.47 -3.64
C SER A 159 2.13 21.10 -4.29
N PHE A 160 0.99 20.83 -4.91
CA PHE A 160 0.80 19.71 -5.83
C PHE A 160 -0.10 20.13 -6.99
N GLU A 161 0.03 19.43 -8.11
CA GLU A 161 -0.82 19.60 -9.28
C GLU A 161 -1.80 18.44 -9.40
N CYS A 162 -3.01 18.74 -9.83
CA CYS A 162 -4.10 17.79 -9.97
C CYS A 162 -4.71 17.92 -11.37
N THR A 163 -4.83 16.81 -12.09
CA THR A 163 -5.34 16.77 -13.46
C THR A 163 -6.34 15.64 -13.64
N ARG A 164 -7.32 15.86 -14.52
CA ARG A 164 -8.16 14.77 -14.99
C ARG A 164 -7.35 13.88 -15.91
N TRP A 165 -7.03 12.68 -15.43
CA TRP A 165 -6.20 11.74 -16.15
C TRP A 165 -7.00 11.07 -17.26
N SER A 166 -6.48 11.07 -18.48
CA SER A 166 -6.83 10.05 -19.48
C SER A 166 -6.06 8.77 -19.12
N ARG A 167 -6.65 7.91 -18.28
CA ARG A 167 -6.05 6.63 -17.82
C ARG A 167 -5.77 5.63 -18.96
N SER A 168 -6.26 5.91 -20.16
CA SER A 168 -5.96 5.25 -21.44
C SER A 168 -4.65 5.72 -22.09
N SER A 169 -3.62 6.09 -21.31
CA SER A 169 -2.42 6.75 -21.82
C SER A 169 -1.83 6.00 -23.02
N LYS A 170 -1.48 6.74 -24.08
CA LYS A 170 -0.85 6.23 -25.32
C LYS A 170 0.45 5.44 -25.05
N TYR A 171 1.00 5.52 -23.84
CA TYR A 171 2.21 4.83 -23.41
C TYR A 171 1.87 3.50 -22.71
N GLY A 172 0.88 3.45 -21.81
CA GLY A 172 0.39 2.17 -21.25
C GLY A 172 -0.19 1.26 -22.35
N ALA A 173 -0.94 1.84 -23.28
CA ALA A 173 -1.45 1.12 -24.44
C ALA A 173 -0.39 0.77 -25.51
N ARG A 174 0.81 1.40 -25.50
CA ARG A 174 1.92 1.06 -26.43
C ARG A 174 2.92 0.07 -25.85
N ILE A 175 3.14 0.06 -24.54
CA ILE A 175 3.99 -0.94 -23.88
C ILE A 175 3.39 -2.34 -24.07
N ILE A 176 2.07 -2.45 -24.04
CA ILE A 176 1.34 -3.71 -24.24
C ILE A 176 1.14 -4.03 -25.74
N ARG A 177 1.17 -3.03 -26.62
CA ARG A 177 1.26 -3.26 -28.08
C ARG A 177 2.70 -3.61 -28.44
N GLY A 178 3.08 -4.86 -28.22
CA GLY A 178 4.10 -5.46 -29.09
C GLY A 178 3.69 -5.27 -30.55
N ASN A 179 4.66 -5.12 -31.47
CA ASN A 179 4.40 -5.05 -32.91
C ASN A 179 3.94 -6.41 -33.50
N GLY A 180 3.18 -7.21 -32.75
CA GLY A 180 2.77 -8.56 -33.12
C GLY A 180 1.38 -8.93 -32.59
N PRO A 181 0.82 -10.07 -33.06
CA PRO A 181 -0.54 -10.51 -32.79
C PRO A 181 -0.86 -10.89 -31.33
N GLN A 182 0.08 -10.71 -30.39
CA GLN A 182 -0.07 -10.97 -28.95
C GLN A 182 -0.31 -9.69 -28.13
N ALA A 183 -0.76 -8.60 -28.76
CA ALA A 183 -1.12 -7.38 -28.03
C ALA A 183 -2.26 -7.66 -27.04
N VAL A 184 -1.95 -7.70 -25.74
CA VAL A 184 -2.96 -7.87 -24.69
C VAL A 184 -3.87 -6.64 -24.73
N GLY A 185 -5.12 -6.85 -25.14
CA GLY A 185 -6.08 -5.78 -25.44
C GLY A 185 -6.38 -4.89 -24.23
N GLY A 186 -7.15 -3.82 -24.47
CA GLY A 186 -7.53 -2.80 -23.48
C GLY A 186 -8.38 -3.27 -22.29
N GLY A 187 -8.35 -4.56 -21.93
CA GLY A 187 -9.02 -5.14 -20.76
C GLY A 187 -8.26 -4.97 -19.44
N LEU A 188 -7.02 -4.48 -19.45
CA LEU A 188 -6.21 -4.26 -18.25
C LEU A 188 -6.29 -2.82 -17.69
N THR A 189 -7.02 -1.93 -18.36
CA THR A 189 -7.23 -0.55 -17.92
C THR A 189 -8.71 -0.23 -17.92
N ASN A 190 -9.20 0.49 -16.92
CA ASN A 190 -10.57 0.99 -16.86
C ASN A 190 -10.58 2.44 -16.37
N GLU A 191 -11.76 2.95 -16.01
CA GLU A 191 -11.90 4.32 -15.52
C GLU A 191 -11.20 4.56 -14.17
N PHE A 192 -10.90 3.51 -13.40
CA PHE A 192 -10.26 3.53 -12.07
C PHE A 192 -8.79 3.07 -12.10
N LEU A 193 -8.44 2.13 -12.97
CA LEU A 193 -7.15 1.44 -13.03
C LEU A 193 -6.43 1.74 -14.34
N GLY A 194 -5.14 2.07 -14.25
CA GLY A 194 -4.29 2.33 -15.40
C GLY A 194 -2.81 2.15 -15.08
N PHE A 195 -1.97 2.30 -16.10
CA PHE A 195 -0.52 2.23 -15.97
C PHE A 195 0.10 3.62 -16.00
N ASP A 196 1.10 3.82 -15.14
CA ASP A 196 1.98 4.98 -15.16
C ASP A 196 3.44 4.57 -15.36
N ARG A 197 4.25 5.51 -15.82
CA ARG A 197 5.67 5.30 -16.07
C ARG A 197 6.48 5.62 -14.82
N VAL A 198 7.26 4.66 -14.34
CA VAL A 198 8.30 4.91 -13.35
C VAL A 198 9.32 5.90 -13.93
N THR A 199 9.46 7.06 -13.30
CA THR A 199 10.38 8.12 -13.72
C THR A 199 11.76 7.96 -13.10
N ARG A 200 11.82 7.54 -11.82
CA ARG A 200 13.05 7.37 -11.05
C ARG A 200 12.83 6.36 -9.92
N ILE A 201 13.85 5.56 -9.64
CA ILE A 201 13.93 4.69 -8.45
C ILE A 201 15.14 5.16 -7.65
N VAL A 202 14.96 5.37 -6.33
CA VAL A 202 16.01 5.85 -5.44
C VAL A 202 16.19 4.85 -4.30
N PRO A 203 17.38 4.26 -4.12
CA PRO A 203 17.66 3.43 -2.96
C PRO A 203 17.64 4.29 -1.70
N VAL A 204 16.68 4.04 -0.83
CA VAL A 204 16.68 4.51 0.55
C VAL A 204 17.24 3.37 1.39
N GLY A 205 18.14 3.67 2.33
CA GLY A 205 18.83 2.66 3.14
C GLY A 205 17.88 1.79 3.98
N ARG A 206 18.42 1.01 4.90
CA ARG A 206 17.59 0.17 5.78
C ARG A 206 16.77 1.04 6.72
N THR A 207 15.45 0.95 6.63
CA THR A 207 14.50 1.59 7.53
C THR A 207 13.50 0.57 8.04
N GLN A 208 12.85 0.87 9.18
CA GLN A 208 11.66 0.13 9.57
C GLN A 208 10.59 0.31 8.48
N VAL A 209 9.94 -0.79 8.09
CA VAL A 209 8.84 -0.81 7.12
C VAL A 209 7.61 -1.45 7.74
N TYR A 210 6.46 -1.16 7.16
CA TYR A 210 5.16 -1.72 7.55
C TYR A 210 4.56 -2.45 6.35
N ASP A 211 3.78 -3.49 6.61
CA ASP A 211 2.99 -4.19 5.61
C ASP A 211 1.56 -4.38 6.12
N VAL A 212 0.60 -4.51 5.21
CA VAL A 212 -0.83 -4.64 5.51
C VAL A 212 -1.36 -5.90 4.84
N GLU A 213 -2.11 -6.71 5.59
CA GLU A 213 -2.79 -7.87 5.05
C GLU A 213 -4.24 -7.52 4.71
N VAL A 214 -4.59 -7.66 3.44
CA VAL A 214 -5.94 -7.42 2.93
C VAL A 214 -6.53 -8.73 2.43
N GLU A 215 -7.69 -9.11 2.99
CA GLU A 215 -8.44 -10.29 2.55
C GLU A 215 -8.92 -10.15 1.10
N GLY A 216 -8.98 -11.27 0.37
CA GLY A 216 -9.42 -11.30 -1.02
C GLY A 216 -8.26 -11.13 -2.01
N ASN A 217 -8.18 -9.97 -2.66
CA ASN A 217 -7.30 -9.73 -3.82
C ASN A 217 -5.81 -9.56 -3.47
N GLN A 218 -5.46 -9.51 -2.18
CA GLN A 218 -4.07 -9.38 -1.68
C GLN A 218 -3.33 -8.13 -2.19
N ASN A 219 -4.07 -7.09 -2.55
CA ASN A 219 -3.54 -5.81 -2.97
C ASN A 219 -4.32 -4.66 -2.31
N PHE A 220 -3.67 -3.50 -2.20
CA PHE A 220 -4.25 -2.27 -1.67
C PHE A 220 -3.74 -1.04 -2.42
N VAL A 221 -4.36 0.11 -2.17
CA VAL A 221 -3.91 1.38 -2.76
C VAL A 221 -3.04 2.10 -1.75
N ALA A 222 -1.80 2.38 -2.13
CA ALA A 222 -0.87 3.20 -1.39
C ALA A 222 -0.44 4.37 -2.28
N ASP A 223 -0.73 5.59 -1.84
CA ASP A 223 -0.35 6.82 -2.56
C ASP A 223 -0.84 6.89 -4.02
N GLY A 224 -2.03 6.34 -4.30
CA GLY A 224 -2.59 6.26 -5.65
C GLY A 224 -1.97 5.18 -6.54
N LEU A 225 -1.09 4.33 -5.98
CA LEU A 225 -0.54 3.15 -6.63
C LEU A 225 -1.21 1.88 -6.09
N VAL A 226 -1.46 0.92 -6.98
CA VAL A 226 -1.85 -0.43 -6.56
C VAL A 226 -0.58 -1.17 -6.15
N VAL A 227 -0.53 -1.60 -4.89
CA VAL A 227 0.57 -2.35 -4.31
C VAL A 227 0.08 -3.73 -3.86
N HIS A 228 0.96 -4.73 -3.90
CA HIS A 228 0.66 -6.10 -3.47
C HIS A 228 1.27 -6.36 -2.09
N ASN A 229 0.72 -7.32 -1.34
CA ASN A 229 1.26 -7.76 -0.04
C ASN A 229 2.59 -8.55 -0.24
N THR A 230 3.50 -8.56 0.73
CA THR A 230 4.90 -9.06 0.54
C THR A 230 5.06 -10.59 0.36
N SER A 231 4.00 -11.39 0.39
CA SER A 231 4.10 -12.87 0.41
C SER A 231 4.39 -13.56 -0.95
N ASP A 232 5.20 -12.96 -1.84
CA ASP A 232 5.24 -13.33 -3.28
C ASP A 232 6.36 -14.33 -3.70
N ALA A 233 7.38 -14.57 -2.86
CA ALA A 233 8.46 -15.48 -3.26
C ALA A 233 8.00 -16.94 -3.46
N PRO A 234 7.19 -17.55 -2.56
CA PRO A 234 6.63 -18.88 -2.80
C PRO A 234 5.66 -18.90 -3.98
N LEU A 235 4.83 -17.86 -4.13
CA LEU A 235 3.84 -17.76 -5.22
C LEU A 235 4.52 -17.76 -6.59
N THR A 236 5.57 -16.95 -6.75
CA THR A 236 6.35 -16.88 -7.99
C THR A 236 6.97 -18.25 -8.31
N VAL A 237 7.52 -18.95 -7.32
CA VAL A 237 8.09 -20.29 -7.51
C VAL A 237 7.02 -21.30 -7.93
N PHE A 238 5.85 -21.30 -7.27
CA PHE A 238 4.73 -22.18 -7.58
C PHE A 238 4.17 -21.95 -9.00
N GLN A 239 4.24 -20.72 -9.50
CA GLN A 239 3.79 -20.37 -10.86
C GLN A 239 4.86 -20.61 -11.93
N SER A 240 6.15 -20.53 -11.57
CA SER A 240 7.25 -20.55 -12.54
C SER A 240 7.83 -21.93 -12.79
N LEU A 241 7.70 -22.85 -11.83
CA LEU A 241 8.29 -24.18 -11.90
C LEU A 241 7.21 -25.28 -11.84
N PRO A 242 7.34 -26.34 -12.65
CA PRO A 242 6.56 -27.55 -12.44
C PRO A 242 7.07 -28.24 -11.17
N LEU A 243 6.26 -28.22 -10.10
CA LEU A 243 6.64 -28.79 -8.82
C LEU A 243 5.96 -30.14 -8.60
N ASP A 244 6.74 -31.18 -8.32
CA ASP A 244 6.22 -32.49 -7.93
C ASP A 244 5.68 -32.51 -6.49
N GLY A 245 6.10 -31.55 -5.67
CA GLY A 245 5.57 -31.33 -4.33
C GLY A 245 6.40 -30.38 -3.50
N VAL A 246 5.85 -29.98 -2.34
CA VAL A 246 6.43 -29.01 -1.42
C VAL A 246 6.51 -29.60 -0.03
N ILE A 247 7.66 -29.39 0.62
CA ILE A 247 7.88 -29.70 2.03
C ILE A 247 7.96 -28.37 2.76
N VAL A 248 7.29 -28.28 3.91
CA VAL A 248 7.33 -27.07 4.72
C VAL A 248 8.13 -27.32 5.98
N VAL A 249 9.07 -26.42 6.24
CA VAL A 249 9.91 -26.44 7.42
C VAL A 249 9.48 -25.31 8.34
N SER A 250 9.08 -25.65 9.57
CA SER A 250 8.70 -24.69 10.62
C SER A 250 9.71 -24.72 11.76
N SER A 251 9.57 -23.82 12.72
CA SER A 251 10.22 -23.88 14.03
C SER A 251 9.17 -23.71 15.15
N PRO A 252 9.47 -24.04 16.42
CA PRO A 252 8.46 -24.10 17.50
C PRO A 252 7.77 -22.77 17.87
N GLN A 253 8.28 -21.64 17.37
CA GLN A 253 7.72 -20.31 17.67
C GLN A 253 6.37 -20.09 16.97
N ASP A 254 5.45 -19.41 17.65
CA ASP A 254 4.10 -19.14 17.13
C ASP A 254 4.13 -18.30 15.84
N LEU A 255 5.08 -17.37 15.72
CA LEU A 255 5.26 -16.57 14.50
C LEU A 255 5.62 -17.44 13.29
N ALA A 256 6.52 -18.42 13.47
CA ALA A 256 6.90 -19.35 12.40
C ALA A 256 5.70 -20.19 11.96
N SER A 257 4.91 -20.66 12.92
CA SER A 257 3.68 -21.42 12.66
C SER A 257 2.66 -20.63 11.83
N MET A 258 2.51 -19.33 12.11
CA MET A 258 1.62 -18.44 11.34
C MET A 258 2.09 -18.27 9.89
N ILE A 259 3.40 -18.08 9.67
CA ILE A 259 3.98 -17.93 8.33
C ILE A 259 3.82 -19.23 7.53
N VAL A 260 4.11 -20.37 8.15
CA VAL A 260 3.95 -21.70 7.54
C VAL A 260 2.50 -21.95 7.15
N SER A 261 1.54 -21.62 8.01
CA SER A 261 0.12 -21.77 7.71
C SER A 261 -0.30 -20.99 6.45
N LYS A 262 0.24 -19.78 6.26
CA LYS A 262 -0.01 -18.96 5.07
C LYS A 262 0.56 -19.61 3.81
N ALA A 263 1.81 -20.07 3.85
CA ALA A 263 2.45 -20.74 2.72
C ALA A 263 1.70 -22.02 2.30
N VAL A 264 1.23 -22.80 3.28
CA VAL A 264 0.44 -24.02 3.03
C VAL A 264 -0.91 -23.70 2.39
N ASN A 265 -1.63 -22.69 2.88
CA ASN A 265 -2.90 -22.27 2.30
C ASN A 265 -2.75 -21.77 0.87
N MET A 266 -1.64 -21.08 0.57
CA MET A 266 -1.30 -20.65 -0.78
C MET A 266 -1.02 -21.84 -1.70
N ALA A 267 -0.19 -22.78 -1.26
CA ALA A 267 0.12 -24.00 -2.02
C ALA A 267 -1.16 -24.80 -2.33
N LYS A 268 -2.07 -24.95 -1.36
CA LYS A 268 -3.39 -25.59 -1.56
C LYS A 268 -4.25 -24.88 -2.61
N LYS A 269 -4.29 -23.54 -2.61
CA LYS A 269 -5.05 -22.77 -3.61
C LYS A 269 -4.50 -22.94 -5.03
N MET A 270 -3.21 -23.23 -5.15
CA MET A 270 -2.50 -23.45 -6.41
C MET A 270 -2.47 -24.93 -6.81
N ASP A 271 -3.18 -25.80 -6.08
CA ASP A 271 -3.19 -27.26 -6.26
C ASP A 271 -1.79 -27.89 -6.23
N VAL A 272 -0.87 -27.27 -5.49
CA VAL A 272 0.50 -27.77 -5.34
C VAL A 272 0.52 -28.88 -4.29
N PRO A 273 1.09 -30.06 -4.59
CA PRO A 273 1.12 -31.15 -3.64
C PRO A 273 1.96 -30.88 -2.40
N MET A 274 1.43 -31.21 -1.24
CA MET A 274 2.12 -31.03 0.04
C MET A 274 2.65 -32.37 0.55
N LEU A 275 3.97 -32.54 0.54
CA LEU A 275 4.64 -33.79 0.93
C LEU A 275 4.73 -33.97 2.45
N GLY A 276 4.76 -32.86 3.20
CA GLY A 276 4.69 -32.86 4.65
C GLY A 276 5.31 -31.66 5.34
N LEU A 277 5.29 -31.72 6.68
CA LEU A 277 5.83 -30.70 7.56
C LEU A 277 6.97 -31.27 8.41
N VAL A 278 8.09 -30.54 8.46
CA VAL A 278 9.24 -30.79 9.34
C VAL A 278 9.33 -29.66 10.36
N GLU A 279 9.50 -29.98 11.64
CA GLU A 279 9.83 -28.97 12.65
C GLU A 279 11.34 -28.92 12.86
N ASN A 280 11.98 -27.83 12.50
CA ASN A 280 13.39 -27.57 12.71
C ASN A 280 13.63 -26.87 14.05
N MET A 281 14.84 -27.02 14.60
CA MET A 281 15.26 -26.42 15.88
C MET A 281 14.32 -26.76 17.04
N SER A 282 13.80 -27.99 17.08
CA SER A 282 12.77 -28.40 18.03
C SER A 282 13.28 -28.46 19.48
N TYR A 283 14.49 -28.97 19.67
CA TYR A 283 15.17 -29.05 20.96
C TYR A 283 16.69 -29.05 20.76
N LEU A 284 17.43 -28.73 21.82
CA LEU A 284 18.87 -28.94 21.92
C LEU A 284 19.12 -30.19 22.77
N GLN A 285 19.89 -31.14 22.29
CA GLN A 285 20.35 -32.25 23.13
C GLN A 285 21.61 -31.82 23.87
N CYS A 286 21.58 -31.82 25.20
CA CYS A 286 22.73 -31.43 26.00
C CYS A 286 23.88 -32.44 25.76
N PRO A 287 25.05 -31.99 25.29
CA PRO A 287 26.16 -32.89 24.99
C PRO A 287 26.76 -33.53 26.25
N SER A 288 26.54 -32.94 27.44
CA SER A 288 27.11 -33.42 28.71
C SER A 288 26.22 -34.41 29.46
N CYS A 289 24.89 -34.26 29.40
CA CYS A 289 23.96 -35.11 30.15
C CYS A 289 22.92 -35.84 29.28
N GLY A 290 22.85 -35.54 27.98
CA GLY A 290 21.90 -36.16 27.04
C GLY A 290 20.44 -35.67 27.18
N GLU A 291 20.15 -34.80 28.15
CA GLU A 291 18.83 -34.22 28.37
C GLU A 291 18.40 -33.31 27.21
N ARG A 292 17.10 -33.31 26.89
CA ARG A 292 16.52 -32.45 25.87
C ARG A 292 16.13 -31.11 26.47
N VAL A 293 16.64 -30.04 25.87
CA VAL A 293 16.33 -28.66 26.25
C VAL A 293 15.48 -28.02 25.16
N ASN A 294 14.23 -27.71 25.50
CA ASN A 294 13.28 -27.04 24.62
C ASN A 294 13.54 -25.53 24.59
N LEU A 295 14.57 -25.10 23.85
CA LEU A 295 15.04 -23.70 23.81
C LEU A 295 13.95 -22.69 23.43
N PHE A 296 13.00 -23.10 22.58
CA PHE A 296 11.95 -22.25 22.05
C PHE A 296 10.55 -22.61 22.59
N GLY A 297 10.51 -23.36 23.70
CA GLY A 297 9.29 -23.93 24.25
C GLY A 297 8.97 -25.31 23.65
N GLU A 298 7.83 -25.85 24.07
CA GLU A 298 7.41 -27.20 23.66
C GLU A 298 7.29 -27.32 22.13
N PRO A 299 7.73 -28.46 21.54
CA PRO A 299 7.51 -28.78 20.14
C PRO A 299 6.02 -28.65 19.74
N LYS A 300 5.75 -27.94 18.64
CA LYS A 300 4.37 -27.68 18.14
C LYS A 300 4.13 -28.25 16.76
N GLY A 301 5.16 -28.77 16.10
CA GLY A 301 5.15 -29.20 14.70
C GLY A 301 4.08 -30.23 14.39
N GLU A 302 3.92 -31.25 15.23
CA GLU A 302 2.91 -32.30 15.02
C GLU A 302 1.48 -31.75 15.13
N LYS A 303 1.23 -30.85 16.09
CA LYS A 303 -0.07 -30.16 16.23
C LYS A 303 -0.36 -29.26 15.03
N LEU A 304 0.65 -28.53 14.55
CA LEU A 304 0.55 -27.67 13.38
C LEU A 304 0.31 -28.47 12.10
N ALA A 305 1.02 -29.59 11.91
CA ALA A 305 0.82 -30.48 10.78
C ALA A 305 -0.62 -31.02 10.77
N THR A 306 -1.11 -31.46 11.93
CA THR A 306 -2.48 -31.96 12.08
C THR A 306 -3.53 -30.88 11.76
N SER A 307 -3.36 -29.66 12.28
CA SER A 307 -4.31 -28.57 12.01
C SER A 307 -4.33 -28.14 10.55
N LEU A 308 -3.20 -28.26 9.85
CA LEU A 308 -3.08 -27.96 8.42
C LEU A 308 -3.45 -29.16 7.53
N GLY A 309 -3.78 -30.32 8.10
CA GLY A 309 -4.06 -31.55 7.33
C GLY A 309 -2.84 -32.06 6.57
N LEU A 310 -1.64 -31.84 7.11
CA LEU A 310 -0.37 -32.26 6.53
C LEU A 310 0.23 -33.43 7.32
N PRO A 311 0.97 -34.32 6.65
CA PRO A 311 1.73 -35.36 7.32
C PRO A 311 2.94 -34.75 8.04
N PHE A 312 3.12 -35.10 9.31
CA PHE A 312 4.30 -34.72 10.08
C PHE A 312 5.44 -35.69 9.77
N LEU A 313 6.57 -35.16 9.30
CA LEU A 313 7.73 -35.95 8.87
C LEU A 313 8.75 -36.14 9.99
N GLY A 314 8.82 -35.18 10.93
CA GLY A 314 9.70 -35.29 12.08
C GLY A 314 10.14 -33.94 12.65
N ALA A 315 10.82 -34.02 13.79
CA ALA A 315 11.39 -32.88 14.49
C ALA A 315 12.93 -32.98 14.50
N ILE A 316 13.60 -31.99 13.92
CA ILE A 316 15.05 -31.91 13.81
C ILE A 316 15.59 -31.09 15.01
N PRO A 317 16.56 -31.62 15.78
CA PRO A 317 17.18 -30.89 16.88
C PRO A 317 18.13 -29.80 16.38
N LEU A 318 18.43 -28.84 17.26
CA LEU A 318 19.53 -27.91 17.07
C LEU A 318 20.85 -28.63 17.35
N ASP A 319 21.70 -28.72 16.31
CA ASP A 319 22.97 -29.43 16.36
C ASP A 319 24.13 -28.49 15.97
N PRO A 320 25.04 -28.15 16.90
CA PRO A 320 26.20 -27.30 16.61
C PRO A 320 27.12 -27.84 15.51
N VAL A 321 27.11 -29.15 15.26
CA VAL A 321 27.92 -29.78 14.21
C VAL A 321 27.53 -29.25 12.83
N ILE A 322 26.26 -28.91 12.61
CA ILE A 322 25.79 -28.30 11.34
C ILE A 322 26.52 -26.99 11.07
N ALA A 323 26.64 -26.11 12.08
CA ALA A 323 27.34 -24.85 11.95
C ALA A 323 28.84 -25.08 11.70
N GLN A 324 29.46 -25.98 12.48
CA GLN A 324 30.88 -26.32 12.34
C GLN A 324 31.23 -26.86 10.95
N LEU A 325 30.43 -27.79 10.42
CA LEU A 325 30.64 -28.36 9.08
C LEU A 325 30.33 -27.34 7.98
N SER A 326 29.33 -26.48 8.16
CA SER A 326 29.02 -25.40 7.22
C SER A 326 30.19 -24.41 7.09
N ASP A 327 30.76 -23.97 8.20
CA ASP A 327 31.91 -23.05 8.23
C ASP A 327 33.16 -23.66 7.59
N GLN A 328 33.29 -24.99 7.64
CA GLN A 328 34.37 -25.74 7.00
C GLN A 328 34.09 -26.07 5.52
N GLY A 329 32.90 -25.76 5.00
CA GLY A 329 32.49 -26.14 3.64
C GLY A 329 32.25 -27.64 3.46
N ARG A 330 31.96 -28.36 4.54
CA ARG A 330 31.82 -29.83 4.62
C ARG A 330 30.43 -30.27 5.09
N ILE A 331 29.39 -29.47 4.80
CA ILE A 331 28.03 -29.76 5.26
C ILE A 331 27.50 -31.11 4.77
N GLU A 332 27.96 -31.56 3.60
CA GLU A 332 27.62 -32.85 3.00
C GLU A 332 28.04 -34.05 3.87
N ASP A 333 29.00 -33.86 4.79
CA ASP A 333 29.47 -34.90 5.71
C ASP A 333 28.53 -35.06 6.93
N TYR A 334 27.49 -34.22 7.05
CA TYR A 334 26.54 -34.31 8.17
C TYR A 334 25.65 -35.54 8.04
N SER A 335 25.70 -36.43 9.02
CA SER A 335 24.80 -37.59 9.13
C SER A 335 24.02 -37.52 10.44
N ASN A 336 22.70 -37.64 10.33
CA ASN A 336 21.79 -37.72 11.45
C ASN A 336 20.67 -38.71 11.11
N PRO A 337 20.42 -39.74 11.94
CA PRO A 337 19.37 -40.73 11.71
C PRO A 337 17.97 -40.13 11.50
N ILE A 338 17.67 -38.99 12.13
CA ILE A 338 16.39 -38.28 11.98
C ILE A 338 16.25 -37.73 10.56
N ILE A 339 17.29 -37.07 10.05
CA ILE A 339 17.28 -36.51 8.68
C ILE A 339 17.25 -37.65 7.66
N GLU A 340 17.98 -38.73 7.88
CA GLU A 340 17.95 -39.92 7.01
C GLU A 340 16.55 -40.53 6.93
N ASN A 341 15.85 -40.66 8.06
CA ASN A 341 14.47 -41.14 8.11
C ASN A 341 13.51 -40.20 7.37
N ILE A 342 13.61 -38.89 7.60
CA ILE A 342 12.81 -37.88 6.89
C ILE A 342 13.05 -37.97 5.38
N ALA A 343 14.31 -38.07 4.95
CA ALA A 343 14.67 -38.18 3.54
C ALA A 343 14.12 -39.47 2.90
N ASN A 344 14.17 -40.60 3.60
CA ASN A 344 13.61 -41.87 3.12
C ASN A 344 12.08 -41.83 3.00
N GLU A 345 11.39 -41.22 3.97
CA GLU A 345 9.95 -41.03 3.92
C GLU A 345 9.55 -40.11 2.75
N LEU A 346 10.29 -39.02 2.54
CA LEU A 346 10.08 -38.11 1.41
C LEU A 346 10.27 -38.80 0.06
N ARG A 347 11.33 -39.60 -0.10
CA ARG A 347 11.56 -40.40 -1.33
C ARG A 347 10.38 -41.34 -1.59
N THR A 348 9.88 -42.00 -0.56
CA THR A 348 8.75 -42.93 -0.67
C THR A 348 7.46 -42.20 -1.10
N ARG A 349 7.20 -41.02 -0.54
CA ARG A 349 6.04 -40.18 -0.89
C ARG A 349 6.11 -39.62 -2.29
N ALA A 350 7.28 -39.06 -2.66
CA ALA A 350 7.51 -38.55 -4.00
C ALA A 350 7.35 -39.66 -5.04
N ALA A 351 7.88 -40.87 -4.79
CA ALA A 351 7.72 -42.01 -5.68
C ALA A 351 6.25 -42.42 -5.86
N ARG A 352 5.47 -42.54 -4.76
CA ARG A 352 4.03 -42.86 -4.84
C ARG A 352 3.24 -41.80 -5.61
N GLN A 353 3.62 -40.54 -5.46
CA GLN A 353 2.96 -39.44 -6.14
C GLN A 353 3.23 -39.46 -7.65
N ILE A 354 4.48 -39.70 -8.05
CA ILE A 354 4.84 -39.91 -9.46
C ILE A 354 4.09 -41.13 -10.02
N GLU A 355 3.99 -42.22 -9.26
CA GLU A 355 3.25 -43.41 -9.67
C GLU A 355 1.76 -43.11 -9.88
N GLN A 356 1.10 -42.38 -8.98
CA GLN A 356 -0.30 -41.96 -9.15
C GLN A 356 -0.51 -41.05 -10.36
N LEU A 357 0.42 -40.13 -10.62
CA LEU A 357 0.37 -39.24 -11.78
C LEU A 357 0.62 -40.00 -13.10
N THR A 358 1.45 -41.05 -13.07
CA THR A 358 1.78 -41.86 -14.26
C THR A 358 0.76 -42.97 -14.53
N GLN A 359 0.02 -43.46 -13.54
CA GLN A 359 -1.05 -44.46 -13.70
C GLN A 359 -2.23 -43.96 -14.57
N GLY A 360 -2.35 -42.66 -14.83
CA GLY A 360 -3.33 -42.08 -15.76
C GLY A 360 -2.83 -41.90 -17.20
N LEU A 361 -1.57 -42.20 -17.50
CA LEU A 361 -1.00 -42.07 -18.84
C LEU A 361 -0.97 -43.44 -19.54
N PRO A 362 -1.44 -43.57 -20.79
CA PRO A 362 -1.33 -44.82 -21.53
C PRO A 362 0.16 -45.16 -21.68
N ILE A 363 0.58 -46.26 -21.05
CA ILE A 363 1.96 -46.75 -21.11
C ILE A 363 2.24 -47.17 -22.56
N ALA A 364 2.87 -46.28 -23.33
CA ALA A 364 3.20 -46.49 -24.73
C ALA A 364 4.53 -47.22 -24.91
N TRP A 365 4.75 -48.34 -24.21
CA TRP A 365 5.85 -49.28 -24.54
C TRP A 365 5.43 -50.71 -24.21
N SER A 366 4.57 -51.29 -25.05
CA SER A 366 4.55 -52.74 -25.24
C SER A 366 5.62 -53.08 -26.27
N VAL A 367 6.78 -53.57 -25.81
CA VAL A 367 7.69 -54.28 -26.71
C VAL A 367 7.11 -55.69 -26.86
N GLU A 368 6.39 -55.94 -27.96
CA GLU A 368 6.05 -57.31 -28.32
C GLU A 368 7.35 -58.08 -28.55
N PRO A 369 7.50 -59.31 -28.00
CA PRO A 369 8.67 -60.12 -28.28
C PRO A 369 8.63 -60.53 -29.75
N SER A 370 9.64 -60.12 -30.51
CA SER A 370 9.85 -60.56 -31.89
C SER A 370 9.95 -62.09 -31.93
N GLN A 371 9.04 -62.72 -32.69
CA GLN A 371 9.09 -64.13 -33.04
C GLN A 371 10.34 -64.47 -33.86
#